data_AF-A0A1Y2FD03-F1
#
_entry.id   AF-A0A1Y2FD03-F1
#
_cell.length_a   1.000
_cell.length_b   1.000
_cell.length_c   1.000
_cell.angle_alpha   90.00
_cell.angle_beta   90.00
_cell.angle_gamma   90.00
#
_symmetry.space_group_name_H-M   'P 1'
#
loop_
_entity.id
_entity.type
_entity.pdbx_description
1 polymer ?
#
loop_
_entity_poly.entity_id
_entity_poly.type
_entity_poly.pdbx_seq_one_letter_code
_entity_poly.pdbx_strand_id
1 'polypeptide(L)'
;WICLSPTFHVPVLYFSAHWTSGSPLTLDQLLDSTIFHPKDPTLYPFSTLAPSSSSSSSPTDLAPPFPFLSQGEHPTLGTPAWFLHPCETEAIMEDVLSSVERESGGDSEEKAWRGRWLESWLMVVGSVVDLRG
;
A
#
# COMPACT_ATOMS: atom_id res chain seq x y z
N TRP A 1 -2.87 -1.06 11.72
CA TRP A 1 -1.92 -2.12 12.12
C TRP A 1 -0.97 -2.43 10.96
N ILE A 2 0.28 -2.77 11.26
CA ILE A 2 1.26 -3.21 10.26
C ILE A 2 1.61 -4.66 10.58
N CYS A 3 1.41 -5.57 9.62
CA CYS A 3 1.66 -6.99 9.76
C CYS A 3 2.57 -7.48 8.63
N LEU A 4 3.48 -8.42 8.91
CA LEU A 4 4.32 -9.02 7.88
C LEU A 4 3.51 -10.04 7.07
N SER A 5 3.55 -9.95 5.74
CA SER A 5 3.01 -10.99 4.87
C SER A 5 3.92 -12.21 4.87
N PRO A 6 3.46 -13.41 5.24
CA PRO A 6 4.26 -14.63 5.16
C PRO A 6 4.52 -15.07 3.71
N THR A 7 3.67 -14.65 2.77
CA THR A 7 3.77 -15.01 1.35
C THR A 7 4.68 -14.07 0.58
N PHE A 8 4.54 -12.76 0.82
CA PHE A 8 5.27 -11.72 0.07
C PHE A 8 6.50 -11.20 0.81
N HIS A 9 6.68 -11.55 2.09
CA HIS A 9 7.80 -11.11 2.93
C HIS A 9 7.95 -9.59 3.09
N VAL A 10 6.87 -8.84 2.86
CA VAL A 10 6.78 -7.38 3.03
C VAL A 10 5.75 -7.01 4.11
N PRO A 11 5.89 -5.85 4.77
CA PRO A 11 4.87 -5.30 5.63
C PRO A 11 3.59 -4.94 4.86
N VAL A 12 2.47 -5.10 5.54
CA VAL A 12 1.11 -4.88 5.03
C VAL A 12 0.38 -3.99 6.00
N LEU A 13 -0.18 -2.88 5.51
CA LEU A 13 -1.06 -2.03 6.30
C LEU A 13 -2.46 -2.65 6.33
N TYR A 14 -2.89 -3.05 7.53
CA TYR A 14 -4.27 -3.42 7.85
C TYR A 14 -4.94 -2.29 8.63
N PHE A 15 -6.22 -2.04 8.41
CA PHE A 15 -6.98 -1.03 9.15
C PHE A 15 -8.47 -1.36 9.21
N SER A 16 -9.16 -0.75 10.16
CA SER A 16 -10.61 -0.73 10.25
C SER A 16 -11.09 0.70 10.06
N ALA A 17 -12.18 0.88 9.32
CA ALA A 17 -12.77 2.18 9.07
C ALA A 17 -14.24 2.16 9.50
N HIS A 18 -14.63 3.06 10.40
CA HIS A 18 -15.97 3.11 10.98
C HIS A 18 -16.50 4.54 10.97
N TRP A 19 -17.81 4.68 10.88
CA TRP A 19 -18.51 5.94 11.13
C TRP A 19 -18.41 6.30 12.62
N THR A 20 -18.70 7.56 12.96
CA THR A 20 -18.78 8.02 14.36
C THR A 20 -19.85 7.29 15.17
N SER A 21 -20.84 6.69 14.50
CA SER A 21 -21.84 5.79 15.07
C SER A 21 -21.30 4.40 15.44
N GLY A 22 -20.08 4.04 14.99
CA GLY A 22 -19.45 2.74 15.17
C GLY A 22 -19.74 1.71 14.07
N SER A 23 -20.59 2.03 13.09
CA SER A 23 -20.84 1.12 11.95
C SER A 23 -19.66 1.09 10.97
N PRO A 24 -19.26 -0.07 10.43
CA PRO A 24 -18.15 -0.15 9.48
C PRO A 24 -18.47 0.56 8.15
N LEU A 25 -17.45 1.13 7.51
CA LEU A 25 -17.56 1.70 6.17
C LEU A 25 -17.63 0.58 5.12
N THR A 26 -18.49 0.76 4.12
CA THR A 26 -18.46 -0.04 2.88
C THR A 26 -17.29 0.38 2.00
N LEU A 27 -16.98 -0.41 0.95
CA LEU A 27 -15.94 -0.06 -0.01
C LEU A 27 -16.19 1.32 -0.65
N ASP A 28 -17.41 1.57 -1.14
CA ASP A 28 -17.76 2.85 -1.78
C ASP A 28 -17.59 4.03 -0.82
N GLN A 29 -18.07 3.88 0.42
CA GLN A 29 -17.92 4.90 1.46
C GLN A 29 -16.46 5.16 1.82
N LEU A 30 -15.65 4.11 1.82
CA LEU A 30 -14.22 4.18 2.10
C LEU A 30 -13.45 4.88 0.97
N LEU A 31 -13.82 4.62 -0.29
CA LEU A 31 -13.25 5.29 -1.46
C LEU A 31 -13.63 6.79 -1.54
N ASP A 32 -14.83 7.14 -1.10
CA ASP A 32 -15.30 8.54 -1.03
C ASP A 32 -14.82 9.28 0.24
N SER A 33 -14.15 8.57 1.16
CA SER A 33 -13.66 9.15 2.41
C SER A 33 -12.34 9.90 2.25
N THR A 34 -11.97 10.67 3.27
CA THR A 34 -10.66 11.35 3.36
C THR A 34 -9.52 10.42 3.80
N ILE A 35 -9.78 9.12 3.97
CA ILE A 35 -8.75 8.15 4.38
C ILE A 35 -7.67 7.99 3.30
N PHE A 36 -8.02 8.24 2.05
CA PHE A 36 -7.07 8.29 0.95
C PHE A 36 -6.87 9.74 0.52
N HIS A 37 -5.63 10.10 0.19
CA HIS A 37 -5.37 11.42 -0.35
C HIS A 37 -6.20 11.64 -1.63
N PRO A 38 -6.80 12.84 -1.80
CA PRO A 38 -7.57 13.16 -2.99
C PRO A 38 -6.73 12.86 -4.23
N LYS A 39 -7.21 11.92 -5.05
CA LYS A 39 -6.58 11.57 -6.31
C LYS A 39 -6.55 12.83 -7.16
N ASP A 40 -5.38 13.38 -7.44
CA ASP A 40 -5.28 14.30 -8.58
C ASP A 40 -5.64 13.50 -9.84
N PRO A 41 -6.76 13.81 -10.52
CA PRO A 41 -7.19 13.06 -11.70
C PRO A 41 -6.15 13.08 -12.82
N THR A 42 -5.21 14.04 -12.78
CA THR A 42 -4.16 14.22 -13.78
C THR A 42 -2.92 13.37 -13.51
N LEU A 43 -2.72 12.88 -12.27
CA LEU A 43 -1.57 12.05 -11.91
C LEU A 43 -1.85 10.55 -12.07
N TYR A 44 -3.12 10.13 -12.08
CA TYR A 44 -3.52 8.71 -12.11
C TYR A 44 -4.74 8.44 -13.02
N PRO A 45 -4.56 8.47 -14.35
CA PRO A 45 -5.67 8.37 -15.32
C PRO A 45 -6.41 7.01 -15.33
N PHE A 46 -5.91 5.99 -14.62
CA PHE A 46 -6.50 4.64 -14.62
C PHE A 46 -7.34 4.30 -13.38
N SER A 47 -7.54 5.23 -12.43
CA SER A 47 -8.36 4.93 -11.23
C SER A 47 -9.88 4.94 -11.49
N THR A 48 -10.30 5.06 -12.75
CA THR A 48 -11.70 4.89 -13.14
C THR A 48 -11.96 3.39 -13.30
N LEU A 49 -12.84 2.87 -12.44
CA LEU A 49 -13.46 1.54 -12.51
C LEU A 49 -13.50 0.97 -13.94
N ALA A 50 -12.63 0.00 -14.26
CA ALA A 50 -12.75 -0.80 -15.47
C ALA A 50 -13.33 -2.17 -15.08
N PRO A 51 -14.61 -2.47 -15.39
CA PRO A 51 -15.11 -3.82 -15.31
C PRO A 51 -14.55 -4.65 -16.48
N SER A 52 -13.81 -5.70 -16.14
CA SER A 52 -13.55 -6.96 -16.87
C SER A 52 -13.35 -6.93 -18.41
N SER A 53 -12.19 -7.44 -18.87
CA SER A 53 -12.02 -8.60 -19.80
C SER A 53 -10.82 -8.46 -20.75
N SER A 54 -9.89 -9.42 -20.68
CA SER A 54 -9.01 -9.98 -21.73
C SER A 54 -8.49 -9.08 -22.87
N SER A 55 -7.17 -8.85 -22.92
CA SER A 55 -6.26 -9.24 -24.02
C SER A 55 -4.95 -8.42 -24.07
N SER A 56 -3.91 -9.10 -24.54
CA SER A 56 -2.48 -8.75 -24.62
C SER A 56 -2.11 -7.50 -25.40
N SER A 57 -1.12 -6.71 -24.93
CA SER A 57 0.16 -6.44 -25.63
C SER A 57 1.04 -5.37 -24.95
N SER A 58 2.22 -5.83 -24.48
CA SER A 58 3.54 -5.17 -24.51
C SER A 58 3.85 -3.86 -23.72
N PRO A 59 5.15 -3.60 -23.44
CA PRO A 59 5.62 -3.17 -22.13
C PRO A 59 6.06 -1.70 -22.08
N THR A 60 6.34 -1.27 -20.84
CA THR A 60 6.90 0.01 -20.38
C THR A 60 5.84 1.02 -19.92
N ASP A 61 5.80 1.19 -18.59
CA ASP A 61 5.25 2.32 -17.84
C ASP A 61 3.76 2.29 -17.40
N LEU A 62 3.30 1.16 -16.86
CA LEU A 62 2.01 1.10 -16.14
C LEU A 62 2.18 0.43 -14.78
N ALA A 63 2.91 1.08 -13.87
CA ALA A 63 2.77 0.74 -12.46
C ALA A 63 1.37 1.21 -12.00
N PRO A 64 0.47 0.33 -11.51
CA PRO A 64 -0.78 0.77 -10.94
C PRO A 64 -0.47 1.60 -9.69
N PRO A 65 -0.98 2.83 -9.56
CA PRO A 65 -0.81 3.59 -8.33
C PRO A 65 -1.69 2.92 -7.29
N PHE A 66 -1.06 2.18 -6.39
CA PHE A 66 -1.75 1.49 -5.32
C PHE A 66 -2.68 2.44 -4.52
N PRO A 67 -3.77 1.90 -3.93
CA PRO A 67 -3.85 0.52 -3.54
C PRO A 67 -4.94 -0.33 -4.17
N PHE A 68 -4.55 -1.53 -4.62
CA PHE A 68 -5.45 -2.68 -4.60
C PHE A 68 -5.87 -2.93 -3.15
N LEU A 69 -6.92 -2.25 -2.73
CA LEU A 69 -7.56 -2.41 -1.45
C LEU A 69 -8.31 -3.74 -1.43
N SER A 70 -8.11 -4.53 -0.38
CA SER A 70 -8.78 -5.83 -0.19
C SER A 70 -9.37 -5.92 1.22
N GLN A 71 -10.35 -6.80 1.39
CA GLN A 71 -10.96 -7.10 2.69
C GLN A 71 -10.67 -8.55 3.07
N GLY A 72 -10.35 -8.78 4.34
CA GLY A 72 -10.10 -10.11 4.87
C GLY A 72 -10.06 -10.10 6.39
N GLU A 73 -9.48 -11.14 6.98
CA GLU A 73 -9.28 -11.19 8.43
C GLU A 73 -7.90 -10.65 8.80
N HIS A 74 -7.85 -9.88 9.89
CA HIS A 74 -6.59 -9.44 10.46
C HIS A 74 -5.80 -10.66 11.00
N PRO A 75 -4.53 -10.86 10.61
CA PRO A 75 -3.81 -12.11 10.81
C PRO A 75 -3.62 -12.52 12.28
N THR A 76 -3.64 -11.55 13.21
CA THR A 76 -3.51 -11.81 14.66
C THR A 76 -4.84 -11.68 15.40
N LEU A 77 -5.78 -10.89 14.89
CA LEU A 77 -7.00 -10.55 15.63
C LEU A 77 -8.20 -11.39 15.19
N GLY A 78 -8.15 -12.00 14.00
CA GLY A 78 -9.26 -12.76 13.43
C GLY A 78 -10.50 -11.90 13.16
N THR A 79 -10.35 -10.58 13.11
CA THR A 79 -11.46 -9.64 12.90
C THR A 79 -11.46 -9.10 11.47
N PRO A 80 -12.62 -8.72 10.92
CA PRO A 80 -12.68 -8.11 9.60
C PRO A 80 -11.84 -6.83 9.51
N ALA A 81 -10.98 -6.76 8.51
CA ALA A 81 -10.10 -5.62 8.27
C ALA A 81 -9.92 -5.36 6.76
N TRP A 82 -9.70 -4.09 6.44
CA TRP A 82 -9.21 -3.65 5.15
C TRP A 82 -7.68 -3.75 5.13
N PHE A 83 -7.10 -4.05 3.98
CA PHE A 83 -5.65 -4.04 3.80
C PHE A 83 -5.23 -3.65 2.39
N LEU A 84 -4.04 -3.05 2.27
CA LEU A 84 -3.42 -2.80 0.97
C LEU A 84 -2.76 -4.10 0.50
N HIS A 85 -3.13 -4.59 -0.68
CA HIS A 85 -2.59 -5.87 -1.16
C HIS A 85 -1.06 -5.79 -1.36
N PRO A 86 -0.26 -6.74 -0.84
CA PRO A 86 1.20 -6.61 -0.87
C PRO A 86 1.88 -6.94 -2.21
N CYS A 87 1.15 -7.41 -3.23
CA CYS A 87 1.77 -8.01 -4.41
C CYS A 87 2.75 -7.12 -5.17
N GLU A 88 2.48 -5.81 -5.26
CA GLU A 88 3.38 -4.87 -5.93
C GLU A 88 4.31 -4.13 -4.97
N THR A 89 4.22 -4.40 -3.66
CA THR A 89 5.00 -3.64 -2.66
C THR A 89 6.50 -3.81 -2.89
N GLU A 90 6.96 -5.02 -3.20
CA GLU A 90 8.40 -5.26 -3.43
C GLU A 90 8.91 -4.52 -4.67
N ALA A 91 8.18 -4.58 -5.78
CA ALA A 91 8.55 -3.88 -7.02
C ALA A 91 8.61 -2.36 -6.80
N ILE A 92 7.62 -1.77 -6.13
CA ILE A 92 7.61 -0.34 -5.80
C ILE A 92 8.80 0.03 -4.91
N MET A 93 9.12 -0.81 -3.92
CA MET A 93 10.21 -0.55 -2.98
C MET A 93 11.58 -0.71 -3.62
N GLU A 94 11.75 -1.64 -4.56
CA GLU A 94 12.96 -1.77 -5.37
C GLU A 94 13.24 -0.48 -6.14
N ASP A 95 12.23 0.07 -6.81
CA ASP A 95 12.34 1.33 -7.56
C ASP A 95 12.67 2.51 -6.64
N VAL A 96 11.95 2.66 -5.52
CA VAL A 96 12.16 3.76 -4.55
C VAL A 96 13.57 3.70 -3.95
N LEU A 97 14.07 2.52 -3.62
CA LEU A 97 15.35 2.34 -2.96
C LEU A 97 16.52 2.32 -3.94
N SER A 98 16.31 2.03 -5.22
CA SER A 98 17.35 2.13 -6.26
C SER A 98 17.94 3.54 -6.38
N SER A 99 17.18 4.56 -5.96
CA SER A 99 17.58 5.97 -5.95
C SER A 99 18.43 6.36 -4.72
N VAL A 100 18.64 5.44 -3.76
CA VAL A 100 19.35 5.70 -2.51
C VAL A 100 20.67 4.91 -2.50
N GLU A 101 21.80 5.60 -2.61
CA GLU A 101 23.13 4.97 -2.67
C GLU A 101 23.41 4.06 -1.46
N ARG A 102 24.00 2.89 -1.71
CA ARG A 102 24.40 1.94 -0.67
C ARG A 102 25.82 2.27 -0.17
N GLU A 103 25.94 2.92 0.98
CA GLU A 103 27.22 3.02 1.69
C GLU A 103 27.57 1.68 2.36
N SER A 104 28.74 1.10 2.05
CA SER A 104 29.31 -0.15 2.63
C SER A 104 29.56 -0.01 4.15
N GLY A 105 29.62 -1.01 5.03
CA GLY A 105 29.65 -2.48 5.01
C GLY A 105 29.71 -2.98 6.47
N GLY A 106 28.60 -3.37 7.14
CA GLY A 106 28.63 -3.98 8.51
C GLY A 106 27.26 -4.32 9.16
N ASP A 107 27.20 -5.08 10.28
CA ASP A 107 25.92 -5.48 10.94
C ASP A 107 25.04 -4.29 11.36
N SER A 108 25.67 -3.17 11.71
CA SER A 108 24.96 -1.91 11.98
C SER A 108 24.29 -1.34 10.72
N GLU A 109 24.81 -1.67 9.54
CA GLU A 109 24.28 -1.26 8.25
C GLU A 109 23.03 -2.06 7.86
N GLU A 110 22.94 -3.36 8.19
CA GLU A 110 21.71 -4.14 7.92
C GLU A 110 20.52 -3.59 8.71
N LYS A 111 20.75 -3.26 9.99
CA LYS A 111 19.72 -2.60 10.80
C LYS A 111 19.37 -1.22 10.25
N ALA A 112 20.37 -0.44 9.84
CA ALA A 112 20.15 0.87 9.23
C ALA A 112 19.39 0.75 7.89
N TRP A 113 19.70 -0.27 7.09
CA TRP A 113 19.03 -0.58 5.84
C TRP A 113 17.56 -0.96 6.07
N ARG A 114 17.28 -1.85 7.02
CA ARG A 114 15.90 -2.17 7.41
C ARG A 114 15.12 -0.95 7.89
N GLY A 115 15.80 -0.04 8.61
CA GLY A 115 15.24 1.26 9.00
C GLY A 115 14.86 2.10 7.79
N ARG A 116 15.80 2.32 6.86
CA ARG A 116 15.56 3.07 5.62
C ARG A 116 14.46 2.45 4.77
N TRP A 117 14.48 1.12 4.61
CA TRP A 117 13.44 0.39 3.88
C TRP A 117 12.06 0.67 4.49
N LEU A 118 11.92 0.57 5.81
CA LEU A 118 10.64 0.80 6.49
C LEU A 118 10.20 2.26 6.42
N GLU A 119 11.13 3.21 6.55
CA GLU A 119 10.86 4.65 6.40
C GLU A 119 10.38 4.98 4.98
N SER A 120 11.07 4.47 3.96
CA SER A 120 10.65 4.62 2.55
C SER A 120 9.28 3.98 2.31
N TRP A 121 9.01 2.80 2.87
CA TRP A 121 7.72 2.14 2.76
C TRP A 121 6.60 2.95 3.44
N LEU A 122 6.85 3.50 4.63
CA LEU A 122 5.92 4.39 5.32
C LEU A 122 5.65 5.67 4.53
N MET A 123 6.66 6.21 3.83
CA MET A 123 6.50 7.36 2.95
C MET A 123 5.60 7.02 1.75
N VAL A 124 5.82 5.86 1.10
CA VAL A 124 4.99 5.38 -0.01
C VAL A 124 3.55 5.20 0.45
N VAL A 125 3.32 4.46 1.54
CA VAL A 125 1.98 4.25 2.11
C VAL A 125 1.34 5.57 2.52
N GLY A 126 2.11 6.46 3.16
CA GLY A 126 1.67 7.79 3.59
C GLY A 126 1.41 8.77 2.45
N SER A 127 1.89 8.49 1.23
CA SER A 127 1.50 9.28 0.05
C SER A 127 0.08 8.94 -0.44
N VAL A 128 -0.40 7.72 -0.13
CA VAL A 128 -1.69 7.19 -0.60
C VAL A 128 -2.76 7.28 0.48
N VAL A 129 -2.41 6.87 1.70
CA VAL A 129 -3.30 6.84 2.86
C VAL A 129 -3.00 8.06 3.72
N ASP A 130 -4.02 8.81 4.10
CA ASP A 130 -3.87 9.84 5.11
C ASP A 130 -3.70 9.18 6.48
N LEU A 131 -2.44 9.10 6.92
CA LEU A 131 -2.07 8.52 8.21
C LEU A 131 -2.27 9.50 9.38
N ARG A 132 -2.80 10.71 9.15
CA ARG A 132 -3.00 11.76 10.18
C ARG A 132 -4.26 11.56 11.06
N GLY A 133 -4.74 10.32 11.16
CA GLY A 133 -5.90 9.96 11.98
C GLY A 133 -5.76 10.33 13.46
#